data_AF-A0A6P5RPJ3-F1
#
_entry.id   AF-A0A6P5RPJ3-F1
#
_cell.length_a   1.000
_cell.length_b   1.000
_cell.length_c   1.000
_cell.angle_alpha   90.00
_cell.angle_beta   90.00
_cell.angle_gamma   90.00
#
_symmetry.space_group_name_H-M   'P 1'
#
loop_
_entity.id
_entity.type
_entity.pdbx_description
1 polymer ?
#
loop_
_entity_poly.entity_id
_entity_poly.type
_entity_poly.pdbx_seq_one_letter_code
_entity_poly.pdbx_strand_id
1 'polypeptide(L)'
;MEKKLLDAAMEGNITMLKDLIQEDPLVLDRALASCVSETPLHIASMLGHLGFVKELLSHRPELASELDSRGSTPLHLAAAKGHAEIVKELALVDPAACMVRNEDGWTALHVAAVKGRVKVLSELARVSTESTRALTDRGETVLHLCVGHNRLEGLKALADAFGKDDDFLNWKDFDGNTILHIAVAKKQVEIIKFLLTSTGVNVNALNANSSTALDILMQSLRDLRDMEIEDSLRSVGAKSAKDVQPIVHDWARVPTRHHQISRRLGSAALSLKEGDSMKPAAQKKPSDWLGRKRSSLMVVASLLATVAFQSALTPPGGVWQDDLKVDDKGNPVDNPHSVGTAVMSYKQPKEYGLFMIFNTIAFLTSLSIILLLVSGLPINRRRWVWIQMVIMWVAISTLVITYFISLRQMSPDASNVKKMLREVTEKSVLTWLCLMVVVFVGNCVRMNLWVLRKYGYIKPKEESAPIDDELEEEEN
;
A
#
# COMPACT_ATOMS: atom_id res chain seq x y z
N MET A 1 -16.23 -34.14 20.58
CA MET A 1 -16.63 -34.49 19.20
C MET A 1 -15.87 -33.67 18.17
N GLU A 2 -15.89 -32.33 18.25
CA GLU A 2 -15.15 -31.45 17.31
C GLU A 2 -13.65 -31.77 17.21
N LYS A 3 -12.95 -31.96 18.34
CA LYS A 3 -11.54 -32.36 18.32
C LYS A 3 -11.29 -33.67 17.56
N LYS A 4 -12.15 -34.69 17.77
CA LYS A 4 -12.05 -35.98 17.06
C LYS A 4 -12.28 -35.82 15.56
N LEU A 5 -13.18 -34.92 15.15
CA LEU A 5 -13.42 -34.61 13.75
C LEU A 5 -12.19 -33.92 13.10
N LEU A 6 -11.54 -33.01 13.82
CA LEU A 6 -10.28 -32.39 13.38
C LEU A 6 -9.15 -33.42 13.32
N ASP A 7 -9.04 -34.32 14.31
CA ASP A 7 -8.06 -35.42 14.30
C ASP A 7 -8.28 -36.34 13.09
N ALA A 8 -9.53 -36.72 12.81
CA ALA A 8 -9.88 -37.48 11.62
C ALA A 8 -9.52 -36.75 10.31
N ALA A 9 -9.70 -35.42 10.27
CA ALA A 9 -9.31 -34.59 9.13
C ALA A 9 -7.79 -34.45 8.97
N MET A 10 -7.03 -34.47 10.08
CA MET A 10 -5.57 -34.49 10.04
C MET A 10 -5.04 -35.81 9.47
N GLU A 11 -5.65 -36.93 9.85
CA GLU A 11 -5.26 -38.27 9.37
C GLU A 11 -5.85 -38.62 8.00
N GLY A 12 -6.91 -37.93 7.57
CA GLY A 12 -7.67 -38.28 6.36
C GLY A 12 -8.53 -39.54 6.54
N ASN A 13 -8.93 -39.85 7.77
CA ASN A 13 -9.61 -41.08 8.14
C ASN A 13 -11.12 -41.04 7.82
N ILE A 14 -11.48 -41.56 6.66
CA ILE A 14 -12.87 -41.56 6.15
C ILE A 14 -13.80 -42.44 6.99
N THR A 15 -13.32 -43.56 7.53
CA THR A 15 -14.16 -44.44 8.37
C THR A 15 -14.52 -43.74 9.66
N MET A 16 -13.55 -43.09 10.30
CA MET A 16 -13.79 -42.30 11.50
C MET A 16 -14.73 -41.12 11.24
N LEU A 17 -14.64 -40.47 10.08
CA LEU A 17 -15.61 -39.44 9.68
C LEU A 17 -17.03 -40.00 9.60
N LYS A 18 -17.22 -41.15 8.96
CA LYS A 18 -18.53 -41.80 8.82
C LYS A 18 -19.10 -42.21 10.16
N ASP A 19 -18.27 -42.77 11.04
CA ASP A 19 -18.67 -43.16 12.39
C ASP A 19 -19.11 -41.92 13.19
N LEU A 20 -18.35 -40.81 13.12
CA LEU A 20 -18.71 -39.56 13.79
C LEU A 20 -20.01 -38.93 13.27
N ILE A 21 -20.28 -39.02 11.96
CA ILE A 21 -21.53 -38.55 11.35
C ILE A 21 -22.72 -39.43 11.77
N GLN A 22 -22.50 -40.75 11.93
CA GLN A 22 -23.53 -41.66 12.42
C GLN A 22 -23.84 -41.43 13.91
N GLU A 23 -22.81 -41.20 14.74
CA GLU A 23 -22.97 -40.89 16.16
C GLU A 23 -23.69 -39.54 16.36
N ASP A 24 -23.38 -38.54 15.53
CA ASP A 24 -23.95 -37.20 15.64
C ASP A 24 -24.16 -36.56 14.25
N PRO A 25 -25.38 -36.61 13.70
CA PRO A 25 -25.69 -36.04 12.39
C PRO A 25 -25.45 -34.54 12.26
N LEU A 26 -25.38 -33.80 13.37
CA LEU A 26 -25.16 -32.35 13.41
C LEU A 26 -23.69 -31.98 13.68
N VAL A 27 -22.78 -32.95 13.67
CA VAL A 27 -21.34 -32.71 13.95
C VAL A 27 -20.73 -31.71 12.97
N LEU A 28 -21.17 -31.73 11.70
CA LEU A 28 -20.70 -30.82 10.66
C LEU A 28 -21.36 -29.42 10.76
N ASP A 29 -22.61 -29.32 11.22
CA ASP A 29 -23.26 -28.03 11.52
C ASP A 29 -22.52 -27.27 12.61
N ARG A 30 -22.12 -27.99 13.67
CA ARG A 30 -21.36 -27.38 14.75
C ARG A 30 -19.97 -26.97 14.30
N ALA A 31 -19.34 -27.72 13.39
CA ALA A 31 -18.05 -27.33 12.82
C ALA A 31 -18.13 -26.02 12.00
N LEU A 32 -19.28 -25.70 11.41
CA LEU A 32 -19.55 -24.41 10.77
C LEU A 32 -19.81 -23.28 11.78
N ALA A 33 -20.54 -23.58 12.85
CA ALA A 33 -20.86 -22.61 13.91
C ALA A 33 -19.72 -22.39 14.93
N SER A 34 -18.70 -23.24 14.88
CA SER A 34 -17.56 -23.21 15.78
C SER A 34 -16.67 -22.00 15.48
N CYS A 35 -16.28 -21.25 16.51
CA CYS A 35 -15.34 -20.13 16.39
C CYS A 35 -13.89 -20.59 16.08
N VAL A 36 -13.70 -21.84 15.68
CA VAL A 36 -12.40 -22.39 15.32
C VAL A 36 -11.99 -21.83 13.97
N SER A 37 -10.77 -21.30 13.92
CA SER A 37 -10.23 -20.61 12.74
C SER A 37 -10.04 -21.48 11.51
N GLU A 38 -10.13 -22.81 11.61
CA GLU A 38 -9.91 -23.75 10.51
C GLU A 38 -10.94 -24.89 10.58
N THR A 39 -11.76 -25.03 9.53
CA THR A 39 -12.73 -26.13 9.44
C THR A 39 -12.01 -27.45 9.09
N PRO A 40 -12.63 -28.62 9.35
CA PRO A 40 -12.07 -29.92 8.92
C PRO A 40 -11.72 -29.97 7.42
N LEU A 41 -12.49 -29.24 6.59
CA LEU A 41 -12.22 -29.14 5.17
C LEU A 41 -10.95 -28.34 4.85
N HIS A 42 -10.66 -27.27 5.61
CA HIS A 42 -9.40 -26.53 5.48
C HIS A 42 -8.20 -27.45 5.75
N ILE A 43 -8.25 -28.23 6.84
CA ILE A 43 -7.19 -29.15 7.23
C ILE A 43 -6.98 -30.24 6.16
N ALA A 44 -8.06 -30.93 5.77
CA ALA A 44 -8.00 -31.98 4.76
C ALA A 44 -7.49 -31.46 3.40
N SER A 45 -7.93 -30.26 3.00
CA SER A 45 -7.50 -29.60 1.77
C SER A 45 -6.04 -29.16 1.81
N MET A 46 -5.54 -28.74 2.97
CA MET A 46 -4.13 -28.40 3.17
C MET A 46 -3.24 -29.64 3.14
N LEU A 47 -3.69 -30.75 3.72
CA LEU A 47 -2.90 -31.98 3.84
C LEU A 47 -2.96 -32.88 2.60
N GLY A 48 -3.96 -32.71 1.73
CA GLY A 48 -4.05 -33.45 0.48
C GLY A 48 -4.96 -34.68 0.53
N HIS A 49 -5.86 -34.76 1.51
CA HIS A 49 -6.72 -35.91 1.73
C HIS A 49 -7.95 -35.88 0.81
N LEU A 50 -7.77 -36.18 -0.48
CA LEU A 50 -8.81 -36.08 -1.51
C LEU A 50 -10.08 -36.88 -1.17
N GLY A 51 -9.94 -38.13 -0.72
CA GLY A 51 -11.08 -38.97 -0.37
C GLY A 51 -11.90 -38.39 0.80
N PHE A 52 -11.22 -37.83 1.79
CA PHE A 52 -11.84 -37.15 2.93
C PHE A 52 -12.54 -35.86 2.51
N VAL A 53 -11.92 -35.07 1.63
CA VAL A 53 -12.53 -33.85 1.04
C VAL A 53 -13.82 -34.20 0.30
N LYS A 54 -13.81 -35.23 -0.55
CA LYS A 54 -15.01 -35.66 -1.30
C LYS A 54 -16.15 -36.07 -0.38
N GLU A 55 -15.84 -36.82 0.68
CA GLU A 55 -16.84 -37.26 1.65
C GLU A 55 -17.39 -36.08 2.47
N LEU A 56 -16.55 -35.12 2.88
CA LEU A 56 -17.05 -33.92 3.55
C LEU A 56 -17.99 -33.10 2.65
N LEU A 57 -17.61 -32.91 1.38
CA LEU A 57 -18.40 -32.12 0.43
C LEU A 57 -19.69 -32.82 0.00
N SER A 58 -19.73 -34.16 -0.01
CA SER A 58 -20.97 -34.91 -0.30
C SER A 58 -22.00 -34.76 0.82
N HIS A 59 -21.54 -34.60 2.06
CA HIS A 59 -22.42 -34.36 3.20
C HIS A 59 -22.76 -32.88 3.40
N ARG A 60 -21.78 -31.98 3.25
CA ARG A 60 -21.91 -30.53 3.47
C ARG A 60 -21.05 -29.71 2.51
N PRO A 61 -21.59 -29.33 1.33
CA PRO A 61 -20.86 -28.51 0.37
C PRO A 61 -20.59 -27.09 0.87
N GLU A 62 -21.36 -26.57 1.82
CA GLU A 62 -21.22 -25.20 2.35
C GLU A 62 -19.83 -24.93 2.94
N LEU A 63 -19.18 -25.98 3.46
CA LEU A 63 -17.81 -25.94 3.98
C LEU A 63 -16.78 -25.40 2.97
N ALA A 64 -17.03 -25.51 1.66
CA ALA A 64 -16.14 -25.03 0.60
C ALA A 64 -15.99 -23.49 0.59
N SER A 65 -17.00 -22.79 1.10
CA SER A 65 -17.08 -21.32 1.09
C SER A 65 -16.56 -20.67 2.39
N GLU A 66 -16.34 -21.47 3.43
CA GLU A 66 -15.87 -21.00 4.72
C GLU A 66 -14.46 -20.40 4.66
N LEU A 67 -14.20 -19.43 5.53
CA LEU A 67 -12.95 -18.70 5.57
C LEU A 67 -12.17 -19.02 6.84
N ASP A 68 -10.87 -19.25 6.70
CA ASP A 68 -9.96 -19.38 7.84
C ASP A 68 -9.66 -18.02 8.50
N SER A 69 -8.87 -18.04 9.58
CA SER A 69 -8.41 -16.81 10.27
C SER A 69 -7.64 -15.81 9.41
N ARG A 70 -7.20 -16.18 8.20
CA ARG A 70 -6.53 -15.30 7.23
C ARG A 70 -7.43 -14.99 6.03
N GLY A 71 -8.74 -15.21 6.16
CA GLY A 71 -9.71 -15.04 5.08
C GLY A 71 -9.52 -16.03 3.92
N SER A 72 -8.78 -17.13 4.11
CA SER A 72 -8.48 -18.09 3.05
C SER A 72 -9.52 -19.22 3.05
N THR A 73 -10.08 -19.52 1.88
CA THR A 73 -10.95 -20.70 1.69
C THR A 73 -10.13 -22.00 1.65
N PRO A 74 -10.76 -23.19 1.77
CA PRO A 74 -10.07 -24.47 1.55
C PRO A 74 -9.39 -24.55 0.16
N LEU A 75 -9.96 -23.87 -0.84
CA LEU A 75 -9.39 -23.78 -2.19
C LEU A 75 -8.02 -23.06 -2.18
N HIS A 76 -7.88 -21.98 -1.39
CA HIS A 76 -6.58 -21.29 -1.24
C HIS A 76 -5.52 -22.20 -0.64
N LEU A 77 -5.87 -23.00 0.37
CA LEU A 77 -4.95 -23.92 1.03
C LEU A 77 -4.52 -25.06 0.10
N ALA A 78 -5.47 -25.68 -0.60
CA ALA A 78 -5.18 -26.71 -1.60
C ALA A 78 -4.30 -26.14 -2.74
N ALA A 79 -4.60 -24.92 -3.20
CA ALA A 79 -3.83 -24.24 -4.23
C ALA A 79 -2.40 -23.91 -3.79
N ALA A 80 -2.21 -23.46 -2.54
CA ALA A 80 -0.88 -23.20 -1.97
C ALA A 80 -0.01 -24.46 -1.89
N LYS A 81 -0.64 -25.59 -1.55
CA LYS A 81 0.05 -26.88 -1.35
C LYS A 81 0.24 -27.66 -2.64
N GLY A 82 -0.52 -27.35 -3.69
CA GLY A 82 -0.36 -27.95 -5.02
C GLY A 82 -1.29 -29.13 -5.29
N HIS A 83 -2.37 -29.28 -4.53
CA HIS A 83 -3.28 -30.42 -4.61
C HIS A 83 -4.33 -30.20 -5.71
N ALA A 84 -3.92 -30.40 -6.97
CA ALA A 84 -4.74 -30.08 -8.14
C ALA A 84 -6.10 -30.79 -8.19
N GLU A 85 -6.17 -32.06 -7.77
CA GLU A 85 -7.45 -32.80 -7.74
C GLU A 85 -8.41 -32.22 -6.70
N ILE A 86 -7.92 -31.82 -5.53
CA ILE A 86 -8.75 -31.17 -4.50
C ILE A 86 -9.23 -29.81 -4.98
N VAL A 87 -8.35 -29.05 -5.64
CA VAL A 87 -8.69 -27.76 -6.25
C VAL A 87 -9.82 -27.92 -7.25
N LYS A 88 -9.75 -28.94 -8.11
CA LYS A 88 -10.78 -29.26 -9.08
C LYS A 88 -12.11 -29.59 -8.42
N GLU A 89 -12.12 -30.46 -7.40
CA GLU A 89 -13.36 -30.81 -6.69
C GLU A 89 -13.98 -29.60 -5.98
N LEU A 90 -13.17 -28.80 -5.28
CA LEU A 90 -13.64 -27.58 -4.60
C LEU A 90 -14.20 -26.54 -5.58
N ALA A 91 -13.52 -26.32 -6.71
CA ALA A 91 -13.98 -25.39 -7.73
C ALA A 91 -15.25 -25.87 -8.46
N LEU A 92 -15.50 -27.18 -8.52
CA LEU A 92 -16.75 -27.75 -9.05
C LEU A 92 -17.92 -27.57 -8.08
N VAL A 93 -17.68 -27.70 -6.77
CA VAL A 93 -18.72 -27.55 -5.75
C VAL A 93 -19.08 -26.07 -5.54
N ASP A 94 -18.08 -25.21 -5.44
CA ASP A 94 -18.27 -23.76 -5.32
C ASP A 94 -17.37 -22.99 -6.31
N PRO A 95 -17.90 -22.68 -7.52
CA PRO A 95 -17.18 -21.86 -8.49
C PRO A 95 -16.87 -20.45 -7.99
N ALA A 96 -17.69 -19.90 -7.08
CA ALA A 96 -17.48 -18.54 -6.56
C ALA A 96 -16.23 -18.46 -5.66
N ALA A 97 -15.84 -19.57 -5.01
CA ALA A 97 -14.62 -19.67 -4.21
C ALA A 97 -13.35 -19.33 -5.01
N CYS A 98 -13.34 -19.48 -6.34
CA CYS A 98 -12.21 -19.12 -7.21
C CYS A 98 -11.95 -17.60 -7.26
N MET A 99 -12.97 -16.79 -6.97
CA MET A 99 -12.90 -15.31 -6.98
C MET A 99 -12.75 -14.70 -5.58
N VAL A 100 -12.88 -15.51 -4.53
CA VAL A 100 -12.67 -15.05 -3.15
C VAL A 100 -11.23 -14.60 -2.97
N ARG A 101 -11.04 -13.49 -2.26
CA ARG A 101 -9.74 -12.94 -1.92
C ARG A 101 -9.47 -13.16 -0.44
N ASN A 102 -8.30 -13.68 -0.12
CA ASN A 102 -7.82 -13.76 1.25
C ASN A 102 -7.46 -12.38 1.83
N GLU A 103 -6.99 -12.32 3.07
CA GLU A 103 -6.57 -11.07 3.72
C GLU A 103 -5.43 -10.34 2.98
N ASP A 104 -4.61 -11.06 2.21
CA ASP A 104 -3.55 -10.48 1.36
C ASP A 104 -4.10 -9.93 0.02
N GLY A 105 -5.41 -9.99 -0.21
CA GLY A 105 -6.05 -9.59 -1.47
C GLY A 105 -5.84 -10.58 -2.61
N TRP A 106 -5.42 -11.81 -2.32
CA TRP A 106 -5.06 -12.84 -3.32
C TRP A 106 -6.18 -13.87 -3.49
N THR A 107 -6.42 -14.28 -4.73
CA THR A 107 -7.26 -15.43 -5.05
C THR A 107 -6.45 -16.73 -4.96
N ALA A 108 -7.12 -17.88 -4.98
CA ALA A 108 -6.45 -19.19 -5.00
C ALA A 108 -5.48 -19.32 -6.19
N LEU A 109 -5.81 -18.74 -7.35
CA LEU A 109 -4.94 -18.71 -8.52
C LEU A 109 -3.68 -17.86 -8.28
N HIS A 110 -3.80 -16.67 -7.66
CA HIS A 110 -2.66 -15.84 -7.27
C HIS A 110 -1.73 -16.59 -6.32
N VAL A 111 -2.28 -17.27 -5.32
CA VAL A 111 -1.51 -18.08 -4.37
C VAL A 111 -0.76 -19.20 -5.08
N ALA A 112 -1.42 -19.92 -5.99
CA ALA A 112 -0.78 -20.95 -6.81
C ALA A 112 0.37 -20.39 -7.67
N ALA A 113 0.20 -19.19 -8.22
CA ALA A 113 1.20 -18.53 -9.06
C ALA A 113 2.44 -18.15 -8.26
N VAL A 114 2.28 -17.53 -7.09
CA VAL A 114 3.38 -17.18 -6.17
C VAL A 114 4.13 -18.44 -5.72
N LYS A 115 3.40 -19.52 -5.41
CA LYS A 115 3.98 -20.80 -4.96
C LYS A 115 4.50 -21.66 -6.11
N GLY A 116 4.26 -21.31 -7.37
CA GLY A 116 4.72 -22.04 -8.56
C GLY A 116 4.03 -23.40 -8.77
N ARG A 117 2.75 -23.53 -8.41
CA ARG A 117 2.01 -24.80 -8.51
C ARG A 117 1.41 -24.98 -9.92
N VAL A 118 2.24 -25.41 -10.87
CA VAL A 118 1.89 -25.52 -12.31
C VAL A 118 0.61 -26.31 -12.59
N LYS A 119 0.45 -27.49 -11.97
CA LYS A 119 -0.75 -28.32 -12.15
C LYS A 119 -2.02 -27.62 -11.67
N VAL A 120 -1.95 -26.94 -10.53
CA VAL A 120 -3.06 -26.16 -9.97
C VAL A 120 -3.39 -24.96 -10.88
N LEU A 121 -2.39 -24.26 -11.39
CA LEU A 121 -2.59 -23.14 -12.31
C LEU A 121 -3.33 -23.58 -13.58
N SER A 122 -2.91 -24.72 -14.14
CA SER A 122 -3.52 -25.28 -15.35
C SER A 122 -4.98 -25.69 -15.10
N GLU A 123 -5.27 -26.34 -13.97
CA GLU A 123 -6.64 -26.74 -13.64
C GLU A 123 -7.54 -25.53 -13.32
N LEU A 124 -7.08 -24.56 -12.51
CA LEU A 124 -7.88 -23.37 -12.19
C LEU A 124 -8.14 -22.52 -13.43
N ALA A 125 -7.15 -22.36 -14.33
CA ALA A 125 -7.35 -21.65 -15.59
C ALA A 125 -8.38 -22.34 -16.49
N ARG A 126 -8.46 -23.68 -16.45
CA ARG A 126 -9.45 -24.46 -17.21
C ARG A 126 -10.84 -24.42 -16.60
N VAL A 127 -10.95 -24.45 -15.27
CA VAL A 127 -12.24 -24.50 -14.56
C VAL A 127 -12.85 -23.10 -14.38
N SER A 128 -12.03 -22.08 -14.14
CA SER A 128 -12.47 -20.71 -13.89
C SER A 128 -11.63 -19.71 -14.71
N THR A 129 -12.04 -19.47 -15.95
CA THR A 129 -11.42 -18.46 -16.82
C THR A 129 -11.51 -17.05 -16.21
N GLU A 130 -12.59 -16.73 -15.51
CA GLU A 130 -12.76 -15.42 -14.86
C GLU A 130 -11.70 -15.16 -13.78
N SER A 131 -11.32 -16.20 -13.00
CA SER A 131 -10.30 -16.08 -11.96
C SER A 131 -8.92 -15.68 -12.48
N THR A 132 -8.66 -15.91 -13.76
CA THR A 132 -7.39 -15.58 -14.42
C THR A 132 -7.24 -14.10 -14.72
N ARG A 133 -8.35 -13.40 -14.92
CA ARG A 133 -8.40 -11.94 -15.14
C ARG A 133 -8.51 -11.16 -13.84
N ALA A 134 -8.62 -11.86 -12.70
CA ALA A 134 -8.55 -11.22 -11.40
C ALA A 134 -7.21 -10.51 -11.23
N LEU A 135 -7.25 -9.26 -10.80
CA LEU A 135 -6.05 -8.45 -10.53
C LEU A 135 -5.75 -8.43 -9.04
N THR A 136 -4.48 -8.40 -8.65
CA THR A 136 -4.12 -8.13 -7.25
C THR A 136 -4.47 -6.69 -6.87
N ASP A 137 -4.34 -6.38 -5.59
CA ASP A 137 -4.52 -5.01 -5.08
C ASP A 137 -3.47 -4.03 -5.61
N ARG A 138 -2.43 -4.49 -6.31
CA ARG A 138 -1.45 -3.67 -7.05
C ARG A 138 -1.72 -3.58 -8.56
N GLY A 139 -2.85 -4.11 -9.02
CA GLY A 139 -3.17 -4.19 -10.45
C GLY A 139 -2.37 -5.25 -11.20
N GLU A 140 -1.69 -6.16 -10.51
CA GLU A 140 -0.89 -7.23 -11.12
C GLU A 140 -1.81 -8.36 -11.61
N THR A 141 -1.54 -8.88 -12.81
CA THR A 141 -2.17 -10.13 -13.29
C THR A 141 -1.45 -11.35 -12.69
N VAL A 142 -2.05 -12.54 -12.84
CA VAL A 142 -1.39 -13.81 -12.48
C VAL A 142 -0.02 -13.98 -13.16
N LEU A 143 0.15 -13.45 -14.38
CA LEU A 143 1.43 -13.50 -15.11
C LEU A 143 2.51 -12.63 -14.45
N HIS A 144 2.12 -11.44 -13.97
CA HIS A 144 3.03 -10.57 -13.19
C HIS A 144 3.52 -11.29 -11.94
N LEU A 145 2.67 -12.06 -11.26
CA LEU A 145 3.06 -12.86 -10.09
C LEU A 145 4.01 -14.01 -10.45
N CYS A 146 3.75 -14.72 -11.56
CA CYS A 146 4.65 -15.77 -12.03
C CYS A 146 6.04 -15.21 -12.33
N VAL A 147 6.14 -14.09 -13.05
CA VAL A 147 7.42 -13.42 -13.33
C VAL A 147 8.04 -12.88 -12.04
N GLY A 148 7.26 -12.16 -11.23
CA GLY A 148 7.70 -11.61 -9.95
C GLY A 148 8.33 -12.65 -9.02
N HIS A 149 7.87 -13.91 -9.05
CA HIS A 149 8.40 -15.00 -8.23
C HIS A 149 9.29 -16.01 -8.99
N ASN A 150 9.72 -15.68 -10.21
CA ASN A 150 10.57 -16.53 -11.06
C ASN A 150 9.98 -17.93 -11.31
N ARG A 151 8.70 -17.99 -11.69
CA ARG A 151 7.95 -19.23 -11.93
C ARG A 151 7.75 -19.47 -13.43
N LEU A 152 8.84 -19.77 -14.14
CA LEU A 152 8.84 -19.97 -15.59
C LEU A 152 7.82 -21.03 -16.06
N GLU A 153 7.83 -22.22 -15.43
CA GLU A 153 6.93 -23.31 -15.84
C GLU A 153 5.44 -22.97 -15.58
N GLY A 154 5.16 -22.19 -14.53
CA GLY A 154 3.82 -21.66 -14.28
C GLY A 154 3.40 -20.63 -15.32
N LEU A 155 4.33 -19.76 -15.73
CA LEU A 155 4.12 -18.78 -16.79
C LEU A 155 3.84 -19.46 -18.14
N LYS A 156 4.61 -20.49 -18.50
CA LYS A 156 4.40 -21.28 -19.72
C LYS A 156 3.02 -21.94 -19.75
N ALA A 157 2.68 -22.66 -18.67
CA ALA A 157 1.39 -23.36 -18.59
C ALA A 157 0.20 -22.40 -18.68
N LEU A 158 0.33 -21.21 -18.08
CA LEU A 158 -0.68 -20.16 -18.20
C LEU A 158 -0.73 -19.58 -19.62
N ALA A 159 0.42 -19.26 -20.23
CA ALA A 159 0.48 -18.77 -21.61
C ALA A 159 -0.15 -19.76 -22.61
N ASP A 160 0.10 -21.06 -22.43
CA ASP A 160 -0.51 -22.12 -23.24
C ASP A 160 -2.03 -22.17 -23.05
N ALA A 161 -2.52 -21.91 -21.83
CA ALA A 161 -3.95 -21.90 -21.51
C ALA A 161 -4.71 -20.67 -22.05
N PHE A 162 -4.05 -19.51 -22.16
CA PHE A 162 -4.68 -18.25 -22.60
C PHE A 162 -4.70 -18.05 -24.11
N GLY A 163 -3.91 -18.82 -24.87
CA GLY A 163 -3.69 -18.53 -26.29
C GLY A 163 -3.01 -17.17 -26.49
N LYS A 164 -3.05 -16.64 -27.72
CA LYS A 164 -2.43 -15.35 -28.07
C LYS A 164 -3.32 -14.16 -27.69
N ASP A 165 -3.67 -14.01 -26.41
CA ASP A 165 -4.27 -12.76 -25.90
C ASP A 165 -3.14 -11.75 -25.65
N ASP A 166 -2.80 -11.00 -26.71
CA ASP A 166 -1.72 -10.01 -26.71
C ASP A 166 -1.98 -8.88 -25.68
N ASP A 167 -3.24 -8.55 -25.41
CA ASP A 167 -3.61 -7.51 -24.43
C ASP A 167 -3.30 -7.97 -23.01
N PHE A 168 -3.49 -9.25 -22.72
CA PHE A 168 -3.24 -9.81 -21.39
C PHE A 168 -1.73 -9.92 -21.08
N LEU A 169 -0.90 -10.26 -22.07
CA LEU A 169 0.57 -10.26 -21.95
C LEU A 169 1.13 -8.86 -21.73
N ASN A 170 0.50 -7.84 -22.31
CA ASN A 170 0.92 -6.44 -22.24
C ASN A 170 0.22 -5.63 -21.15
N TRP A 171 -0.54 -6.30 -20.26
CA TRP A 171 -1.17 -5.64 -19.14
C TRP A 171 -0.14 -4.91 -18.28
N LYS A 172 -0.54 -3.76 -17.74
CA LYS A 172 0.31 -2.92 -16.90
C LYS A 172 -0.20 -2.91 -15.46
N ASP A 173 0.70 -3.08 -14.51
CA ASP A 173 0.41 -2.87 -13.10
C ASP A 173 0.23 -1.38 -12.76
N PHE A 174 0.02 -1.03 -11.48
CA PHE A 174 -0.15 0.36 -11.05
C PHE A 174 1.07 1.26 -11.26
N ASP A 175 2.27 0.67 -11.36
CA ASP A 175 3.50 1.39 -11.69
C ASP A 175 3.71 1.48 -13.23
N GLY A 176 2.74 0.99 -14.00
CA GLY A 176 2.77 0.94 -15.45
C GLY A 176 3.68 -0.16 -16.01
N ASN A 177 4.24 -1.02 -15.17
CA ASN A 177 5.16 -2.07 -15.60
C ASN A 177 4.40 -3.22 -16.25
N THR A 178 4.90 -3.68 -17.40
CA THR A 178 4.49 -4.95 -18.00
C THR A 178 5.30 -6.11 -17.39
N ILE A 179 4.89 -7.35 -17.68
CA ILE A 179 5.64 -8.54 -17.27
C ILE A 179 7.11 -8.53 -17.76
N LEU A 180 7.39 -7.90 -18.91
CA LEU A 180 8.76 -7.77 -19.42
C LEU A 180 9.60 -6.81 -18.57
N HIS A 181 9.03 -5.69 -18.11
CA HIS A 181 9.72 -4.76 -17.21
C HIS A 181 10.12 -5.47 -15.91
N ILE A 182 9.22 -6.27 -15.33
CA ILE A 182 9.51 -7.03 -14.09
C ILE A 182 10.58 -8.09 -14.34
N ALA A 183 10.51 -8.84 -15.44
CA ALA A 183 11.48 -9.88 -15.76
C ALA A 183 12.89 -9.30 -15.91
N VAL A 184 13.01 -8.16 -16.59
CA VAL A 184 14.29 -7.46 -16.80
C VAL A 184 14.80 -6.84 -15.49
N ALA A 185 13.94 -6.17 -14.72
CA ALA A 185 14.32 -5.62 -13.41
C ALA A 185 14.87 -6.69 -12.45
N LYS A 186 14.35 -7.92 -12.54
CA LYS A 186 14.80 -9.07 -11.74
C LYS A 186 15.89 -9.92 -12.41
N LYS A 187 16.38 -9.52 -13.59
CA LYS A 187 17.43 -10.20 -14.35
C LYS A 187 17.12 -11.69 -14.63
N GLN A 188 15.87 -12.00 -14.99
CA GLN A 188 15.39 -13.38 -15.20
C GLN A 188 15.57 -13.83 -16.67
N VAL A 189 16.78 -14.22 -17.04
CA VAL A 189 17.19 -14.52 -18.42
C VAL A 189 16.26 -15.52 -19.11
N GLU A 190 15.89 -16.63 -18.46
CA GLU A 190 15.08 -17.68 -19.07
C GLU A 190 13.63 -17.22 -19.33
N ILE A 191 13.06 -16.41 -18.42
CA ILE A 191 11.73 -15.82 -18.58
C ILE A 191 11.78 -14.77 -19.70
N ILE A 192 12.82 -13.95 -19.76
CA ILE A 192 13.00 -12.96 -20.82
C ILE A 192 13.06 -13.66 -22.18
N LYS A 193 13.91 -14.69 -22.33
CA LYS A 193 13.99 -15.48 -23.58
C LYS A 193 12.64 -16.08 -23.97
N PHE A 194 11.89 -16.62 -23.01
CA PHE A 194 10.55 -17.14 -23.26
C PHE A 194 9.56 -16.07 -23.70
N LEU A 195 9.54 -14.91 -23.03
CA LEU A 195 8.68 -13.78 -23.38
C LEU A 195 9.01 -13.20 -24.76
N LEU A 196 10.29 -13.13 -25.12
CA LEU A 196 10.73 -12.63 -26.42
C LEU A 196 10.47 -13.62 -27.56
N THR A 197 10.43 -14.92 -27.26
CA THR A 197 10.04 -15.95 -28.24
C THR A 197 8.51 -16.00 -28.42
N SER A 198 7.75 -15.65 -27.38
CA SER A 198 6.29 -15.59 -27.40
C SER A 198 5.81 -14.41 -28.27
N THR A 199 5.14 -14.70 -29.38
CA THR A 199 4.57 -13.68 -30.28
C THR A 199 3.44 -12.94 -29.57
N GLY A 200 3.67 -11.71 -29.11
CA GLY A 200 2.63 -10.88 -28.47
C GLY A 200 3.16 -9.83 -27.49
N VAL A 201 4.37 -9.98 -26.97
CA VAL A 201 4.94 -9.03 -25.99
C VAL A 201 5.43 -7.74 -26.67
N ASN A 202 4.93 -6.60 -26.23
CA ASN A 202 5.39 -5.28 -26.67
C ASN A 202 6.69 -4.91 -25.95
N VAL A 203 7.81 -5.16 -26.63
CA VAL A 203 9.17 -4.91 -26.13
C VAL A 203 9.42 -3.43 -25.80
N ASN A 204 8.77 -2.53 -26.53
CA ASN A 204 8.93 -1.08 -26.41
C ASN A 204 7.79 -0.42 -25.61
N ALA A 205 7.06 -1.19 -24.81
CA ALA A 205 6.07 -0.63 -23.90
C ALA A 205 6.75 0.29 -22.87
N LEU A 206 6.12 1.43 -22.59
CA LEU A 206 6.58 2.39 -21.59
C LEU A 206 5.84 2.19 -20.26
N ASN A 207 6.56 2.20 -19.15
CA ASN A 207 5.96 2.24 -17.81
C ASN A 207 5.52 3.66 -17.41
N ALA A 208 5.01 3.85 -16.18
CA ALA A 208 4.56 5.16 -15.71
C ALA A 208 5.69 6.21 -15.68
N ASN A 209 6.95 5.76 -15.57
CA ASN A 209 8.14 6.61 -15.62
C ASN A 209 8.65 6.84 -17.05
N SER A 210 7.84 6.53 -18.07
CA SER A 210 8.22 6.61 -19.48
C SER A 210 9.51 5.85 -19.83
N SER A 211 9.80 4.78 -19.09
CA SER A 211 10.97 3.92 -19.32
C SER A 211 10.54 2.64 -20.02
N THR A 212 11.35 2.18 -20.98
CA THR A 212 11.21 0.84 -21.57
C THR A 212 11.89 -0.20 -20.69
N ALA A 213 11.64 -1.48 -20.96
CA ALA A 213 12.36 -2.57 -20.29
C ALA A 213 13.89 -2.47 -20.50
N LEU A 214 14.35 -1.97 -21.65
CA LEU A 214 15.78 -1.74 -21.92
C LEU A 214 16.35 -0.62 -21.04
N ASP A 215 15.60 0.46 -20.82
CA ASP A 215 16.05 1.56 -19.96
C ASP A 215 16.18 1.12 -18.49
N ILE A 216 15.29 0.24 -18.01
CA ILE A 216 15.38 -0.35 -16.67
C ILE A 216 16.67 -1.17 -16.52
N LEU A 217 17.05 -1.93 -17.55
CA LEU A 217 18.30 -2.69 -17.54
C LEU A 217 19.52 -1.75 -17.43
N MET A 218 19.52 -0.66 -18.19
CA MET A 218 20.60 0.32 -18.21
C MET A 218 20.77 1.09 -16.90
N GLN A 219 19.71 1.21 -16.09
CA GLN A 219 19.77 1.80 -14.75
C GLN A 219 20.44 0.88 -13.71
N SER A 220 20.52 -0.43 -13.99
CA SER A 220 21.16 -1.40 -13.09
C SER A 220 22.69 -1.49 -13.32
N LEU A 221 23.46 -1.78 -12.27
CA LEU A 221 24.92 -1.98 -12.35
C LEU A 221 25.24 -3.11 -13.33
N ARG A 222 26.11 -2.83 -14.32
CA ARG A 222 26.46 -3.73 -15.44
C ARG A 222 27.10 -5.04 -14.96
N ASP A 223 26.32 -6.12 -14.99
CA ASP A 223 26.77 -7.50 -14.82
C ASP A 223 26.92 -8.21 -16.18
N LEU A 224 27.65 -9.34 -16.23
CA LEU A 224 27.73 -10.22 -17.42
C LEU A 224 26.35 -10.65 -17.94
N ARG A 225 25.39 -10.85 -17.03
CA ARG A 225 23.99 -11.19 -17.37
C ARG A 225 23.25 -10.04 -18.03
N ASP A 226 23.63 -8.80 -17.75
CA ASP A 226 22.97 -7.64 -18.34
C ASP A 226 23.33 -7.51 -19.81
N MET A 227 24.55 -7.88 -20.20
CA MET A 227 24.94 -7.94 -21.62
C MET A 227 24.12 -8.99 -22.38
N GLU A 228 23.93 -10.18 -21.81
CA GLU A 228 23.11 -11.23 -22.44
C GLU A 228 21.64 -10.79 -22.59
N ILE A 229 21.09 -10.12 -21.56
CA ILE A 229 19.72 -9.60 -21.60
C ILE A 229 19.61 -8.45 -22.61
N GLU A 230 20.59 -7.55 -22.63
CA GLU A 230 20.66 -6.43 -23.58
C GLU A 230 20.70 -6.94 -25.02
N ASP A 231 21.57 -7.89 -25.33
CA ASP A 231 21.68 -8.52 -26.65
C ASP A 231 20.36 -9.20 -27.04
N SER A 232 19.74 -9.92 -26.10
CA SER A 232 18.44 -10.57 -26.31
C SER A 232 17.35 -9.54 -26.65
N LEU A 233 17.26 -8.44 -25.90
CA LEU A 233 16.29 -7.37 -26.14
C LEU A 233 16.55 -6.63 -27.46
N ARG A 234 17.81 -6.29 -27.76
CA ARG A 234 18.17 -5.60 -29.01
C ARG A 234 17.92 -6.47 -30.23
N SER A 235 18.12 -7.79 -30.13
CA SER A 235 17.89 -8.72 -31.24
C SER A 235 16.44 -8.72 -31.76
N VAL A 236 15.48 -8.39 -30.88
CA VAL A 236 14.05 -8.28 -31.21
C VAL A 236 13.59 -6.83 -31.44
N GLY A 237 14.51 -5.87 -31.54
CA GLY A 237 14.21 -4.47 -31.82
C GLY A 237 13.80 -3.63 -30.61
N ALA A 238 14.25 -3.99 -29.39
CA ALA A 238 14.14 -3.11 -28.24
C ALA A 238 14.90 -1.80 -28.46
N LYS A 239 14.24 -0.69 -28.17
CA LYS A 239 14.76 0.66 -28.26
C LYS A 239 14.69 1.33 -26.89
N SER A 240 15.60 2.27 -26.63
CA SER A 240 15.50 3.14 -25.45
C SER A 240 14.29 4.07 -25.62
N ALA A 241 13.70 4.53 -24.52
CA ALA A 241 12.57 5.48 -24.56
C ALA A 241 12.87 6.73 -25.42
N LYS A 242 14.13 7.18 -25.45
CA LYS A 242 14.59 8.30 -26.29
C LYS A 242 14.48 8.03 -27.80
N ASP A 243 14.59 6.77 -28.20
CA ASP A 243 14.52 6.33 -29.59
C ASP A 243 13.11 5.86 -29.98
N VAL A 244 12.26 5.53 -28.99
CA VAL A 244 10.84 5.19 -29.18
C VAL A 244 10.01 6.45 -29.39
N GLN A 245 10.31 7.54 -28.67
CA GLN A 245 9.77 8.87 -28.94
C GLN A 245 10.87 9.76 -29.53
N PRO A 246 11.02 9.85 -30.87
CA PRO A 246 11.86 10.88 -31.44
C PRO A 246 11.30 12.23 -30.99
N ILE A 247 12.08 12.95 -30.19
CA ILE A 247 11.84 14.36 -29.89
C ILE A 247 11.87 15.08 -31.25
N VAL A 248 10.70 15.36 -31.82
CA VAL A 248 10.57 16.34 -32.89
C VAL A 248 10.79 17.69 -32.20
N HIS A 249 12.06 18.09 -32.10
CA HIS A 249 12.42 19.46 -31.79
C HIS A 249 12.02 20.32 -33.00
N ASP A 250 10.79 20.81 -32.97
CA ASP A 250 10.20 21.70 -33.98
C ASP A 250 10.69 23.15 -33.79
N TRP A 251 12.03 23.37 -33.71
CA TRP A 251 12.62 24.71 -33.55
C TRP A 251 13.52 25.20 -34.70
N ALA A 252 13.53 24.55 -35.87
CA ALA A 252 14.27 25.08 -37.02
C ALA A 252 13.36 25.33 -38.23
N ARG A 253 12.45 26.32 -38.10
CA ARG A 253 11.88 27.00 -39.26
C ARG A 253 12.27 28.47 -39.24
N VAL A 254 13.48 28.76 -39.73
CA VAL A 254 13.82 30.06 -40.31
C VAL A 254 13.94 29.87 -41.83
N PRO A 255 13.16 30.59 -42.65
CA PRO A 255 13.07 30.34 -44.08
C PRO A 255 14.25 30.96 -44.82
N THR A 256 14.98 30.16 -45.59
CA THR A 256 15.72 30.68 -46.74
C THR A 256 15.35 29.88 -47.99
N ARG A 257 14.88 30.64 -48.98
CA ARG A 257 14.50 30.18 -50.31
C ARG A 257 15.69 29.49 -51.00
N HIS A 258 15.48 28.31 -51.58
CA HIS A 258 15.47 28.14 -53.04
C HIS A 258 15.01 26.73 -53.44
N HIS A 259 14.45 26.69 -54.65
CA HIS A 259 13.71 25.61 -55.32
C HIS A 259 14.38 24.23 -55.33
N GLN A 260 13.56 23.18 -55.26
CA GLN A 260 13.29 22.35 -56.45
C GLN A 260 12.03 21.45 -56.29
N ILE A 261 11.45 21.19 -57.45
CA ILE A 261 10.14 20.65 -57.77
C ILE A 261 10.19 19.12 -57.85
N SER A 262 9.23 18.42 -57.24
CA SER A 262 8.40 17.35 -57.86
C SER A 262 7.57 16.60 -56.80
N ARG A 263 6.23 16.67 -56.82
CA ARG A 263 5.27 15.68 -57.39
C ARG A 263 5.31 14.33 -56.62
N ARG A 264 4.26 13.78 -56.01
CA ARG A 264 2.84 13.60 -56.42
C ARG A 264 1.96 13.20 -55.20
N LEU A 265 0.67 13.59 -55.28
CA LEU A 265 -0.60 12.89 -54.95
C LEU A 265 -0.58 11.74 -53.90
N GLY A 266 -1.49 11.61 -52.93
CA GLY A 266 -2.86 12.09 -52.77
C GLY A 266 -3.84 10.89 -52.66
N SER A 267 -4.45 10.68 -51.48
CA SER A 267 -5.77 10.04 -51.26
C SER A 267 -6.04 10.01 -49.73
N ALA A 268 -6.90 10.89 -49.19
CA ALA A 268 -8.34 10.68 -49.02
C ALA A 268 -8.63 9.40 -48.20
N ALA A 269 -8.83 9.52 -46.88
CA ALA A 269 -10.13 9.70 -46.22
C ALA A 269 -10.99 8.44 -46.24
N LEU A 270 -11.33 7.91 -45.05
CA LEU A 270 -12.65 7.36 -44.75
C LEU A 270 -12.84 7.20 -43.24
N SER A 271 -13.75 8.04 -42.73
CA SER A 271 -14.40 8.00 -41.44
C SER A 271 -15.37 6.83 -41.37
N LEU A 272 -15.48 6.15 -40.22
CA LEU A 272 -16.76 5.65 -39.70
C LEU A 272 -16.75 5.65 -38.16
N LYS A 273 -17.56 6.55 -37.58
CA LYS A 273 -18.28 6.39 -36.30
C LYS A 273 -19.17 5.13 -36.39
N GLU A 274 -19.63 4.45 -35.35
CA GLU A 274 -20.26 4.84 -34.08
C GLU A 274 -20.58 3.52 -33.32
N GLY A 275 -20.76 3.52 -32.00
CA GLY A 275 -21.35 2.35 -31.32
C GLY A 275 -21.07 2.21 -29.83
N ASP A 276 -21.83 2.95 -29.04
CA ASP A 276 -21.87 3.00 -27.58
C ASP A 276 -22.37 1.67 -26.95
N SER A 277 -21.76 1.20 -25.85
CA SER A 277 -22.48 0.67 -24.66
C SER A 277 -21.57 0.06 -23.58
N MET A 278 -21.81 0.54 -22.35
CA MET A 278 -21.61 -0.14 -21.06
C MET A 278 -20.18 -0.41 -20.56
N LYS A 279 -19.61 0.62 -19.93
CA LYS A 279 -18.61 0.47 -18.86
C LYS A 279 -19.34 0.33 -17.50
N PRO A 280 -19.11 -0.73 -16.70
CA PRO A 280 -19.40 -0.67 -15.28
C PRO A 280 -18.28 0.10 -14.58
N ALA A 281 -18.63 1.28 -14.04
CA ALA A 281 -17.75 2.10 -13.24
C ALA A 281 -17.45 1.40 -11.90
N ALA A 282 -16.34 0.66 -11.83
CA ALA A 282 -15.78 0.16 -10.58
C ALA A 282 -15.19 1.34 -9.79
N GLN A 283 -15.88 1.71 -8.71
CA GLN A 283 -15.50 2.76 -7.80
C GLN A 283 -14.16 2.48 -7.13
N LYS A 284 -13.17 3.32 -7.42
CA LYS A 284 -11.91 3.45 -6.67
C LYS A 284 -12.18 3.59 -5.17
N LYS A 285 -11.80 2.59 -4.36
CA LYS A 285 -11.63 2.74 -2.91
C LYS A 285 -10.14 2.86 -2.59
N PRO A 286 -9.69 3.94 -1.92
CA PRO A 286 -8.34 4.05 -1.41
C PRO A 286 -8.31 3.48 0.01
N SER A 287 -7.94 2.21 0.20
CA SER A 287 -7.79 1.65 1.55
C SER A 287 -6.39 1.17 1.91
N ASP A 288 -5.48 0.99 0.96
CA ASP A 288 -4.19 0.35 1.28
C ASP A 288 -2.98 1.29 1.45
N TRP A 289 -3.21 2.60 1.36
CA TRP A 289 -2.29 3.63 1.83
C TRP A 289 -2.15 3.64 3.37
N LEU A 290 -3.15 3.10 4.08
CA LEU A 290 -3.24 3.19 5.54
C LEU A 290 -2.31 2.24 6.27
N GLY A 291 -2.06 1.02 5.78
CA GLY A 291 -1.24 0.03 6.51
C GLY A 291 0.19 0.51 6.72
N ARG A 292 0.89 0.87 5.62
CA ARG A 292 2.24 1.43 5.66
C ARG A 292 2.31 2.73 6.46
N LYS A 293 1.30 3.60 6.34
CA LYS A 293 1.27 4.86 7.09
C LYS A 293 0.94 4.72 8.55
N ARG A 294 0.16 3.70 8.97
CA ARG A 294 -0.11 3.42 10.38
C ARG A 294 1.18 3.10 11.13
N SER A 295 2.05 2.27 10.56
CA SER A 295 3.35 1.95 11.16
C SER A 295 4.24 3.19 11.28
N SER A 296 4.34 4.02 10.23
CA SER A 296 5.12 5.27 10.31
C SER A 296 4.51 6.30 11.27
N LEU A 297 3.17 6.41 11.31
CA LEU A 297 2.46 7.32 12.21
C LEU A 297 2.62 6.91 13.67
N MET A 298 2.63 5.61 13.94
CA MET A 298 2.89 5.07 15.28
C MET A 298 4.31 5.44 15.74
N VAL A 299 5.32 5.30 14.87
CA VAL A 299 6.69 5.73 15.18
C VAL A 299 6.73 7.23 15.50
N VAL A 300 6.13 8.08 14.66
CA VAL A 300 6.11 9.53 14.89
C VAL A 300 5.39 9.87 16.20
N ALA A 301 4.23 9.28 16.48
CA ALA A 301 3.48 9.52 17.71
C ALA A 301 4.26 9.06 18.96
N SER A 302 4.95 7.92 18.89
CA SER A 302 5.83 7.47 19.97
C SER A 302 6.98 8.44 20.21
N LEU A 303 7.65 8.93 19.15
CA LEU A 303 8.71 9.93 19.27
C LEU A 303 8.20 11.24 19.88
N LEU A 304 7.05 11.75 19.44
CA LEU A 304 6.42 12.95 20.01
C LEU A 304 6.08 12.76 21.49
N ALA A 305 5.52 11.61 21.86
CA ALA A 305 5.23 11.27 23.25
C ALA A 305 6.51 11.17 24.10
N THR A 306 7.59 10.58 23.58
CA THR A 306 8.88 10.51 24.27
C THR A 306 9.47 11.89 24.51
N VAL A 307 9.48 12.77 23.51
CA VAL A 307 10.01 14.13 23.66
C VAL A 307 9.19 14.94 24.66
N ALA A 308 7.86 14.85 24.60
CA ALA A 308 6.97 15.54 25.53
C ALA A 308 7.16 15.03 26.97
N PHE A 309 7.27 13.70 27.16
CA PHE A 309 7.51 13.10 28.47
C PHE A 309 8.87 13.50 29.06
N GLN A 310 9.93 13.45 28.25
CA GLN A 310 11.27 13.83 28.69
C GLN A 310 11.34 15.30 29.11
N SER A 311 10.73 16.19 28.33
CA SER A 311 10.69 17.63 28.65
C SER A 311 9.85 17.95 29.89
N ALA A 312 8.92 17.07 30.29
CA ALA A 312 8.19 17.21 31.56
C ALA A 312 9.04 16.81 32.77
N LEU A 313 9.86 15.75 32.63
CA LEU A 313 10.77 15.30 33.70
C LEU A 313 11.96 16.26 33.88
N THR A 314 12.44 16.82 32.78
CA THR A 314 13.56 17.76 32.78
C THR A 314 13.10 19.05 32.09
N PRO A 315 12.38 19.92 32.82
CA PRO A 315 11.92 21.18 32.27
C PRO A 315 13.12 22.08 31.87
N PRO A 316 12.91 23.03 30.96
CA PRO A 316 13.95 23.97 30.54
C PRO A 316 14.56 24.70 31.74
N GLY A 317 15.89 24.62 31.88
CA GLY A 317 16.60 25.15 33.05
C GLY A 317 16.70 24.20 34.24
N GLY A 318 16.15 22.99 34.14
CA GLY A 318 16.28 21.93 35.14
C GLY A 318 15.38 22.11 36.36
N VAL A 319 15.64 21.26 37.35
CA VAL A 319 15.03 21.30 38.69
C VAL A 319 16.09 21.63 39.73
N TRP A 320 15.69 22.33 40.78
CA TRP A 320 16.57 22.60 41.92
C TRP A 320 17.02 21.30 42.57
N GLN A 321 18.32 21.21 42.88
CA GLN A 321 18.93 20.00 43.47
C GLN A 321 19.01 20.08 45.00
N ASP A 322 18.73 21.25 45.57
CA ASP A 322 18.83 21.58 46.98
C ASP A 322 17.65 22.45 47.46
N ASP A 323 17.50 22.53 48.78
CA ASP A 323 16.53 23.38 49.48
C ASP A 323 17.23 24.67 49.93
N LEU A 324 16.77 25.83 49.45
CA LEU A 324 17.18 27.13 49.97
C LEU A 324 15.99 27.80 50.64
N LYS A 325 15.93 27.72 51.96
CA LYS A 325 14.87 28.34 52.77
C LYS A 325 15.41 29.39 53.73
N VAL A 326 16.65 29.22 54.17
CA VAL A 326 17.35 30.10 55.11
C VAL A 326 18.74 30.45 54.59
N ASP A 327 19.23 31.64 54.89
CA ASP A 327 20.60 32.07 54.61
C ASP A 327 21.59 31.37 55.57
N ASP A 328 22.90 31.53 55.33
CA ASP A 328 23.97 30.97 56.19
C ASP A 328 23.90 31.46 57.66
N LYS A 329 23.05 32.45 57.95
CA LYS A 329 22.83 33.06 59.27
C LYS A 329 21.48 32.67 59.88
N GLY A 330 20.69 31.81 59.23
CA GLY A 330 19.39 31.33 59.71
C GLY A 330 18.20 32.27 59.45
N ASN A 331 18.36 33.34 58.66
CA ASN A 331 17.27 34.24 58.27
C ASN A 331 16.53 33.70 57.04
N PRO A 332 15.22 33.94 56.89
CA PRO A 332 14.48 33.59 55.69
C PRO A 332 15.06 34.28 54.44
N VAL A 333 15.27 33.53 53.37
CA VAL A 333 15.78 34.05 52.09
C VAL A 333 14.64 34.67 51.29
N ASP A 334 14.89 35.81 50.62
CA ASP A 334 13.88 36.52 49.81
C ASP A 334 13.28 35.68 48.67
N ASN A 335 14.03 34.72 48.13
CA ASN A 335 13.57 33.81 47.06
C ASN A 335 13.83 32.34 47.44
N PRO A 336 12.97 31.74 48.29
CA PRO A 336 13.16 30.36 48.69
C PRO A 336 12.83 29.41 47.56
N HIS A 337 13.58 28.32 47.44
CA HIS A 337 13.29 27.25 46.51
C HIS A 337 13.39 25.89 47.21
N SER A 338 12.59 24.94 46.70
CA SER A 338 12.54 23.58 47.21
C SER A 338 13.11 22.61 46.19
N VAL A 339 13.80 21.58 46.67
CA VAL A 339 14.35 20.50 45.85
C VAL A 339 13.26 19.85 44.99
N GLY A 340 13.62 19.48 43.76
CA GLY A 340 12.72 18.82 42.81
C GLY A 340 11.70 19.72 42.16
N THR A 341 11.67 21.02 42.47
CA THR A 341 10.82 22.00 41.78
C THR A 341 11.52 22.60 40.57
N ALA A 342 10.76 22.91 39.52
CA ALA A 342 11.30 23.44 38.27
C ALA A 342 11.88 24.84 38.45
N VAL A 343 13.12 25.08 38.01
CA VAL A 343 13.77 26.41 38.11
C VAL A 343 12.94 27.47 37.37
N MET A 344 12.35 27.08 36.24
CA MET A 344 11.51 27.95 35.41
C MET A 344 10.25 28.45 36.14
N SER A 345 9.68 27.68 37.08
CA SER A 345 8.46 28.09 37.79
C SER A 345 8.68 29.28 38.72
N TYR A 346 9.91 29.46 39.22
CA TYR A 346 10.28 30.56 40.11
C TYR A 346 10.69 31.81 39.34
N LYS A 347 11.47 31.65 38.25
CA LYS A 347 11.92 32.79 37.44
C LYS A 347 10.82 33.37 36.55
N GLN A 348 9.99 32.52 35.95
CA GLN A 348 8.95 32.91 35.01
C GLN A 348 7.71 31.99 35.11
N PRO A 349 6.88 32.15 36.16
CA PRO A 349 5.75 31.26 36.42
C PRO A 349 4.72 31.21 35.27
N LYS A 350 4.52 32.35 34.57
CA LYS A 350 3.59 32.43 33.43
C LYS A 350 4.05 31.60 32.23
N GLU A 351 5.33 31.71 31.87
CA GLU A 351 5.90 30.97 30.73
C GLU A 351 6.01 29.48 31.06
N TYR A 352 6.32 29.12 32.30
CA TYR A 352 6.30 27.74 32.79
C TYR A 352 4.90 27.11 32.72
N GLY A 353 3.86 27.85 33.15
CA GLY A 353 2.48 27.39 33.04
C GLY A 353 2.06 27.11 31.60
N LEU A 354 2.38 28.04 30.68
CA LEU A 354 2.15 27.86 29.24
C LEU A 354 2.91 26.67 28.66
N PHE A 355 4.20 26.51 29.02
CA PHE A 355 5.02 25.37 28.65
C PHE A 355 4.36 24.04 29.07
N MET A 356 3.95 23.93 30.33
CA MET A 356 3.33 22.70 30.85
C MET A 356 1.98 22.40 30.17
N ILE A 357 1.16 23.42 29.90
CA ILE A 357 -0.11 23.25 29.18
C ILE A 357 0.12 22.73 27.76
N PHE A 358 1.00 23.36 26.98
CA PHE A 358 1.25 22.91 25.61
C PHE A 358 1.93 21.53 25.57
N ASN A 359 2.85 21.26 26.48
CA ASN A 359 3.54 19.99 26.57
C ASN A 359 2.59 18.83 26.94
N THR A 360 1.67 19.06 27.89
CA THR A 360 0.65 18.06 28.26
C THR A 360 -0.35 17.80 27.13
N ILE A 361 -0.74 18.83 26.37
CA ILE A 361 -1.57 18.65 25.17
C ILE A 361 -0.82 17.81 24.12
N ALA A 362 0.45 18.09 23.85
CA ALA A 362 1.27 17.33 22.92
C ALA A 362 1.39 15.84 23.34
N PHE A 363 1.55 15.60 24.64
CA PHE A 363 1.63 14.25 25.20
C PHE A 363 0.30 13.48 25.08
N LEU A 364 -0.81 14.09 25.49
CA LEU A 364 -2.14 13.46 25.45
C LEU A 364 -2.61 13.20 24.01
N THR A 365 -2.35 14.13 23.09
CA THR A 365 -2.67 13.95 21.66
C THR A 365 -1.84 12.84 21.03
N SER A 366 -0.55 12.72 21.38
CA SER A 366 0.31 11.63 20.92
C SER A 366 -0.13 10.26 21.45
N LEU A 367 -0.51 10.16 22.74
CA LEU A 367 -1.09 8.94 23.30
C LEU A 367 -2.44 8.58 22.68
N SER A 368 -3.26 9.58 22.36
CA SER A 368 -4.54 9.37 21.68
C SER A 368 -4.36 8.78 20.28
N ILE A 369 -3.31 9.21 19.54
CA ILE A 369 -2.94 8.61 18.26
C ILE A 369 -2.53 7.15 18.44
N ILE A 370 -1.65 6.85 19.40
CA ILE A 370 -1.19 5.47 19.67
C ILE A 370 -2.37 4.57 20.04
N LEU A 371 -3.22 5.00 20.95
CA LEU A 371 -4.39 4.24 21.39
C LEU A 371 -5.32 3.93 20.20
N LEU A 372 -5.64 4.92 19.39
CA LEU A 372 -6.50 4.73 18.22
C LEU A 372 -5.88 3.85 17.12
N LEU A 373 -4.54 3.83 17.01
CA LEU A 373 -3.82 2.96 16.09
C LEU A 373 -3.72 1.51 16.59
N VAL A 374 -3.54 1.31 17.91
CA VAL A 374 -3.39 -0.01 18.55
C VAL A 374 -4.73 -0.70 18.79
N SER A 375 -5.82 0.04 19.05
CA SER A 375 -7.14 -0.52 19.38
C SER A 375 -7.75 -1.41 18.28
N GLY A 376 -7.13 -1.52 17.10
CA GLY A 376 -7.56 -2.46 16.05
C GLY A 376 -8.98 -2.21 15.54
N LEU A 377 -9.61 -1.10 15.93
CA LEU A 377 -10.97 -0.77 15.55
C LEU A 377 -11.02 -0.71 14.01
N PRO A 378 -11.90 -1.49 13.35
CA PRO A 378 -11.99 -1.58 11.90
C PRO A 378 -12.67 -0.31 11.35
N ILE A 379 -11.99 0.81 11.47
CA ILE A 379 -12.54 2.10 11.14
C ILE A 379 -12.31 2.38 9.65
N ASN A 380 -13.08 1.70 8.81
CA ASN A 380 -13.01 1.76 7.35
C ASN A 380 -13.55 3.07 6.73
N ARG A 381 -13.60 4.17 7.50
CA ARG A 381 -14.15 5.45 7.01
C ARG A 381 -13.05 6.50 6.85
N ARG A 382 -12.99 7.07 5.64
CA ARG A 382 -12.13 8.22 5.25
C ARG A 382 -12.15 9.39 6.24
N ARG A 383 -13.25 9.57 6.99
CA ARG A 383 -13.40 10.59 8.05
C ARG A 383 -12.45 10.38 9.22
N TRP A 384 -12.15 9.14 9.59
CA TRP A 384 -11.30 8.86 10.76
C TRP A 384 -9.82 9.02 10.47
N VAL A 385 -9.41 8.73 9.23
CA VAL A 385 -8.06 9.06 8.75
C VAL A 385 -7.84 10.57 8.78
N TRP A 386 -8.87 11.34 8.43
CA TRP A 386 -8.84 12.80 8.52
C TRP A 386 -8.74 13.27 9.98
N ILE A 387 -9.53 12.70 10.89
CA ILE A 387 -9.44 12.98 12.34
C ILE A 387 -8.02 12.68 12.86
N GLN A 388 -7.44 11.54 12.50
CA GLN A 388 -6.06 11.18 12.85
C GLN A 388 -5.03 12.20 12.36
N MET A 389 -5.17 12.65 11.11
CA MET A 389 -4.30 13.69 10.58
C MET A 389 -4.43 15.00 11.36
N VAL A 390 -5.65 15.43 11.69
CA VAL A 390 -5.87 16.66 12.47
C VAL A 390 -5.25 16.57 13.86
N ILE A 391 -5.44 15.44 14.57
CA ILE A 391 -4.86 15.23 15.90
C ILE A 391 -3.33 15.30 15.85
N MET A 392 -2.71 14.72 14.82
CA MET A 392 -1.26 14.79 14.61
C MET A 392 -0.76 16.22 14.37
N TRP A 393 -1.51 17.04 13.62
CA TRP A 393 -1.15 18.43 13.34
C TRP A 393 -1.19 19.29 14.60
N VAL A 394 -2.18 19.06 15.45
CA VAL A 394 -2.26 19.66 16.77
C VAL A 394 -1.04 19.27 17.61
N ALA A 395 -0.71 17.98 17.68
CA ALA A 395 0.43 17.48 18.45
C ALA A 395 1.76 18.14 18.03
N ILE A 396 2.04 18.16 16.71
CA ILE A 396 3.25 18.77 16.15
C ILE A 396 3.30 20.27 16.46
N SER A 397 2.19 20.99 16.25
CA SER A 397 2.15 22.43 16.47
C SER A 397 2.37 22.79 17.94
N THR A 398 1.74 22.06 18.86
CA THR A 398 1.97 22.25 20.30
C THR A 398 3.41 21.95 20.70
N LEU A 399 4.04 20.93 20.10
CA LEU A 399 5.42 20.58 20.41
C LEU A 399 6.41 21.64 19.91
N VAL A 400 6.20 22.18 18.71
CA VAL A 400 7.02 23.27 18.16
C VAL A 400 6.95 24.51 19.05
N ILE A 401 5.75 24.88 19.52
CA ILE A 401 5.58 25.99 20.47
C ILE A 401 6.35 25.73 21.76
N THR A 402 6.22 24.54 22.35
CA THR A 402 6.93 24.13 23.56
C THR A 402 8.46 24.19 23.39
N TYR A 403 8.97 23.77 22.24
CA TYR A 403 10.40 23.86 21.90
C TYR A 403 10.91 25.31 21.88
N PHE A 404 10.17 26.21 21.25
CA PHE A 404 10.57 27.62 21.20
C PHE A 404 10.49 28.33 22.57
N ILE A 405 9.50 27.99 23.40
CA ILE A 405 9.44 28.48 24.79
C ILE A 405 10.70 28.02 25.56
N SER A 406 11.11 26.77 25.36
CA SER A 406 12.33 26.21 25.97
C SER A 406 13.60 26.93 25.50
N LEU A 407 13.73 27.19 24.20
CA LEU A 407 14.88 27.87 23.60
C LEU A 407 15.02 29.31 24.12
N ARG A 408 13.90 30.01 24.33
CA ARG A 408 13.90 31.35 24.92
C ARG A 408 14.47 31.36 26.34
N GLN A 409 14.17 30.33 27.13
CA GLN A 409 14.60 30.23 28.52
C GLN A 409 16.09 29.86 28.66
N MET A 410 16.61 29.02 27.77
CA MET A 410 18.01 28.59 27.80
C MET A 410 18.98 29.66 27.28
N SER A 411 18.47 30.73 26.66
CA SER A 411 19.30 31.79 26.10
C SER A 411 19.77 32.80 27.16
N PRO A 412 21.04 33.23 27.13
CA PRO A 412 21.55 34.23 28.06
C PRO A 412 20.81 35.58 27.95
N ASP A 413 20.64 36.27 29.09
CA ASP A 413 19.88 37.52 29.24
C ASP A 413 20.49 38.75 28.53
N ALA A 414 21.47 38.56 27.63
CA ALA A 414 21.95 39.62 26.76
C ALA A 414 20.75 40.20 25.99
N SER A 415 20.47 41.49 26.22
CA SER A 415 19.26 42.17 25.74
C SER A 415 19.05 42.03 24.22
N ASN A 416 20.14 41.92 23.46
CA ASN A 416 20.12 41.74 22.01
C ASN A 416 19.74 40.31 21.59
N VAL A 417 20.27 39.29 22.27
CA VAL A 417 20.05 37.87 21.91
C VAL A 417 18.62 37.45 22.28
N LYS A 418 18.14 37.84 23.46
CA LYS A 418 16.78 37.52 23.93
C LYS A 418 15.70 38.19 23.07
N LYS A 419 15.92 39.44 22.64
CA LYS A 419 15.03 40.14 21.70
C LYS A 419 15.06 39.51 20.31
N MET A 420 16.25 39.21 19.78
CA MET A 420 16.38 38.55 18.47
C MET A 420 15.68 37.18 18.47
N LEU A 421 15.90 36.35 19.48
CA LEU A 421 15.24 35.05 19.59
C LEU A 421 13.73 35.19 19.75
N ARG A 422 13.26 36.21 20.47
CA ARG A 422 11.83 36.49 20.59
C ARG A 422 11.21 36.84 19.24
N GLU A 423 11.82 37.74 18.48
CA GLU A 423 11.34 38.12 17.16
C GLU A 423 11.40 36.96 16.16
N VAL A 424 12.49 36.18 16.17
CA VAL A 424 12.64 35.00 15.31
C VAL A 424 11.61 33.95 15.68
N THR A 425 11.36 33.73 16.98
CA THR A 425 10.33 32.79 17.47
C THR A 425 8.93 33.25 17.09
N GLU A 426 8.60 34.52 17.29
CA GLU A 426 7.27 35.05 16.96
C GLU A 426 7.03 34.97 15.45
N LYS A 427 8.02 35.33 14.62
CA LYS A 427 7.93 35.19 13.16
C LYS A 427 7.86 33.73 12.72
N SER A 428 8.70 32.84 13.27
CA SER A 428 8.74 31.43 12.87
C SER A 428 7.45 30.69 13.24
N VAL A 429 6.92 30.92 14.44
CA VAL A 429 5.65 30.34 14.89
C VAL A 429 4.49 30.87 14.05
N LEU A 430 4.48 32.16 13.73
CA LEU A 430 3.41 32.77 12.94
C LEU A 430 3.43 32.29 11.48
N THR A 431 4.62 32.17 10.87
CA THR A 431 4.79 31.55 9.55
C THR A 431 4.37 30.08 9.56
N TRP A 432 4.74 29.32 10.60
CA TRP A 432 4.35 27.92 10.76
C TRP A 432 2.83 27.77 10.91
N LEU A 433 2.20 28.57 11.76
CA LEU A 433 0.74 28.58 11.93
C LEU A 433 0.02 28.99 10.65
N CYS A 434 0.55 29.95 9.89
CA CYS A 434 0.00 30.35 8.60
C CYS A 434 0.04 29.19 7.59
N LEU A 435 1.19 28.51 7.47
CA LEU A 435 1.34 27.33 6.62
C LEU A 435 0.36 26.22 7.04
N MET A 436 0.22 25.98 8.34
CA MET A 436 -0.73 24.98 8.84
C MET A 436 -2.19 25.35 8.52
N VAL A 437 -2.55 26.63 8.62
CA VAL A 437 -3.89 27.12 8.25
C VAL A 437 -4.14 26.94 6.76
N VAL A 438 -3.18 27.28 5.88
CA VAL A 438 -3.31 27.11 4.43
C VAL A 438 -3.58 25.65 4.06
N VAL A 439 -2.80 24.73 4.62
CA VAL A 439 -2.99 23.30 4.32
C VAL A 439 -4.28 22.76 4.93
N PHE A 440 -4.67 23.24 6.12
CA PHE A 440 -5.96 22.88 6.72
C PHE A 440 -7.13 23.35 5.86
N VAL A 441 -7.09 24.59 5.36
CA VAL A 441 -8.11 25.15 4.46
C VAL A 441 -8.15 24.36 3.15
N GLY A 442 -7.00 24.06 2.53
CA GLY A 442 -6.93 23.24 1.33
C GLY A 442 -7.56 21.85 1.51
N ASN A 443 -7.29 21.20 2.64
CA ASN A 443 -7.89 19.90 2.97
C ASN A 443 -9.39 20.00 3.31
N CYS A 444 -9.82 21.05 3.98
CA CYS A 444 -11.24 21.33 4.24
C CYS A 444 -12.01 21.59 2.94
N VAL A 445 -11.44 22.36 2.01
CA VAL A 445 -12.03 22.60 0.69
C VAL A 445 -12.11 21.29 -0.09
N ARG A 446 -11.04 20.50 -0.13
CA ARG A 446 -11.02 19.17 -0.77
C ARG A 446 -12.08 18.23 -0.19
N MET A 447 -12.28 18.27 1.13
CA MET A 447 -13.31 17.47 1.82
C MET A 447 -14.73 17.95 1.48
N ASN A 448 -15.00 19.26 1.56
CA ASN A 448 -16.29 19.82 1.24
C ASN A 448 -16.65 19.59 -0.24
N LEU A 449 -15.71 19.75 -1.16
CA LEU A 449 -15.89 19.43 -2.58
C LEU A 449 -16.18 17.94 -2.79
N TRP A 450 -15.51 17.04 -2.06
CA TRP A 450 -15.81 15.61 -2.12
C TRP A 450 -17.21 15.29 -1.57
N VAL A 451 -17.63 15.92 -0.47
CA VAL A 451 -18.97 15.74 0.11
C VAL A 451 -20.06 16.25 -0.84
N LEU A 452 -19.87 17.44 -1.42
CA LEU A 452 -20.80 18.04 -2.38
C LEU A 452 -20.92 17.20 -3.66
N ARG A 453 -19.80 16.60 -4.14
CA ARG A 453 -19.81 15.63 -5.25
C ARG A 453 -20.51 14.31 -4.88
N LYS A 454 -20.36 13.85 -3.64
CA LYS A 454 -20.98 12.60 -3.17
C LYS A 454 -22.50 12.70 -3.00
N TYR A 455 -23.00 13.88 -2.63
CA TYR A 455 -24.44 14.14 -2.48
C TYR A 455 -25.09 14.80 -3.70
N GLY A 456 -24.38 14.86 -4.84
CA GLY A 456 -24.96 15.28 -6.12
C GLY A 456 -25.17 16.78 -6.33
N TYR A 457 -24.65 17.63 -5.44
CA TYR A 457 -24.81 19.09 -5.54
C TYR A 457 -23.87 19.76 -6.56
N ILE A 458 -22.85 19.05 -7.05
CA ILE A 458 -21.87 19.56 -8.04
C ILE A 458 -21.69 18.50 -9.13
N LYS A 459 -21.91 18.87 -10.41
CA LYS A 459 -21.62 18.00 -11.57
C LYS A 459 -20.11 17.64 -11.59
N PRO A 460 -19.74 16.38 -11.91
CA PRO A 460 -18.34 16.00 -12.03
C PRO A 460 -17.66 16.91 -13.06
N LYS A 461 -16.48 17.44 -12.69
CA LYS A 461 -15.66 18.28 -13.56
C LYS A 461 -15.27 17.43 -14.77
N GLU A 462 -15.66 17.82 -15.98
CA GLU A 462 -15.00 17.34 -17.20
C GLU A 462 -13.51 17.64 -17.03
N GLU A 463 -12.67 16.62 -17.15
CA GLU A 463 -11.22 16.74 -17.04
C GLU A 463 -10.69 17.61 -18.19
N SER A 464 -10.69 18.93 -17.99
CA SER A 464 -9.77 19.81 -18.68
C SER A 464 -8.36 19.45 -18.22
N ALA A 465 -7.48 19.18 -19.18
CA ALA A 465 -6.07 18.84 -19.02
C ALA A 465 -5.39 19.61 -17.86
N PRO A 466 -4.50 18.96 -17.08
CA PRO A 466 -3.67 19.69 -16.13
C PRO A 466 -2.78 20.65 -16.92
N ILE A 467 -2.94 21.94 -16.64
CA ILE A 467 -1.97 22.97 -16.99
C ILE A 467 -0.80 22.75 -16.04
N ASP A 468 0.40 22.69 -16.61
CA ASP A 468 1.67 22.58 -15.89
C ASP A 468 1.88 23.83 -15.03
N ASP A 469 1.57 23.73 -13.74
CA ASP A 469 1.96 24.70 -12.70
C ASP A 469 3.26 24.21 -12.00
N GLU A 470 4.29 23.85 -12.77
CA GLU A 470 5.66 23.55 -12.27
C GLU A 470 6.76 24.29 -13.06
N LEU A 471 6.53 25.55 -13.45
CA LEU A 471 7.56 26.41 -14.07
C LEU A 471 7.64 27.83 -13.46
N GLU A 472 7.64 27.98 -12.13
CA GLU A 472 7.98 29.26 -11.48
C GLU A 472 8.89 29.16 -10.24
N GLU A 473 9.71 28.12 -10.09
CA GLU A 473 10.82 28.13 -9.11
C GLU A 473 12.14 27.69 -9.75
N GLU A 474 12.59 28.41 -10.79
CA GLU A 474 14.01 28.44 -11.18
C GLU A 474 14.32 29.66 -12.08
N GLU A 475 14.11 30.88 -11.56
CA GLU A 475 14.80 32.09 -12.07
C GLU A 475 14.74 33.24 -11.04
N ASN A 476 15.64 33.20 -10.04
CA ASN A 476 16.45 34.31 -9.53
C ASN A 476 17.33 33.90 -8.35
#